data_AF-A0A7R9T8I6-F1
#
_entry.id   AF-A0A7R9T8I6-F1
#
_cell.length_a   1.000
_cell.length_b   1.000
_cell.length_c   1.000
_cell.angle_alpha   90.00
_cell.angle_beta   90.00
_cell.angle_gamma   90.00
#
_symmetry.space_group_name_H-M   'P 1'
#
loop_
_entity.id
_entity.type
_entity.pdbx_description
1 polymer ?
#
loop_
_entity_poly.entity_id
_entity_poly.type
_entity_poly.pdbx_seq_one_letter_code
_entity_poly.pdbx_strand_id
1 'polypeptide(L)'
;PGPHPEGRNARELSRGHRVMSLHEGLKIAQSDDRGRHVVATTDIARGELLLSEECTVAMTYRDLESPYCSQCVKPMVDETPVECEGCFLERYCSKSCAEAAEGSHHARTGECATFATAVDAEA
;
A
#
# COMPACT_ATOMS: atom_id res chain seq x y z
N PRO A 1 28.70 11.94 -21.06
CA PRO A 1 27.23 11.92 -20.89
C PRO A 1 26.58 11.23 -22.11
N GLY A 2 26.49 9.90 -22.07
CA GLY A 2 25.77 9.12 -23.08
C GLY A 2 24.30 8.96 -22.67
N PRO A 3 23.38 8.75 -23.63
CA PRO A 3 21.98 8.52 -23.33
C PRO A 3 21.84 7.21 -22.55
N HIS A 4 21.12 7.25 -21.42
CA HIS A 4 20.69 6.07 -20.68
C HIS A 4 19.78 5.22 -21.58
N PRO A 5 19.99 3.90 -21.66
CA PRO A 5 19.04 3.03 -22.34
C PRO A 5 17.74 2.99 -21.53
N GLU A 6 16.64 3.35 -22.18
CA GLU A 6 15.29 3.16 -21.65
C GLU A 6 15.03 1.67 -21.44
N GLY A 7 15.21 1.22 -20.20
CA GLY A 7 14.84 -0.12 -19.76
C GLY A 7 13.32 -0.28 -19.74
N ARG A 8 12.75 -0.70 -20.86
CA ARG A 8 11.37 -1.21 -20.92
C ARG A 8 11.37 -2.71 -20.65
N ASN A 9 10.81 -3.12 -19.51
CA ASN A 9 10.08 -4.38 -19.36
C ASN A 9 9.35 -4.49 -18.00
N ALA A 10 8.20 -3.84 -17.90
CA ALA A 10 7.11 -4.35 -17.06
C ALA A 10 5.97 -4.74 -17.99
N ARG A 11 6.12 -5.86 -18.71
CA ARG A 11 5.03 -6.42 -19.51
C ARG A 11 4.00 -7.01 -18.54
N GLU A 12 2.86 -6.31 -18.50
CA GLU A 12 1.50 -6.76 -18.22
C GLU A 12 1.35 -8.21 -17.69
N LEU A 13 0.85 -8.32 -16.45
CA LEU A 13 0.17 -9.52 -15.98
C LEU A 13 -1.21 -9.13 -15.46
N SER A 14 -2.18 -9.23 -16.36
CA SER A 14 -3.56 -9.68 -16.17
C SER A 14 -4.18 -9.57 -14.76
N ARG A 15 -5.17 -8.67 -14.65
CA ARG A 15 -6.43 -8.81 -13.89
C ARG A 15 -6.37 -9.69 -12.61
N GLY A 16 -6.20 -9.03 -11.46
CA GLY A 16 -6.76 -9.47 -10.17
C GLY A 16 -5.87 -10.32 -9.26
N HIS A 17 -4.56 -10.39 -9.48
CA HIS A 17 -3.65 -11.14 -8.61
C HIS A 17 -2.54 -10.23 -8.05
N ARG A 18 -2.36 -10.26 -6.72
CA ARG A 18 -1.36 -9.52 -5.94
C ARG A 18 0.01 -9.65 -6.59
N VAL A 19 0.52 -8.55 -7.15
CA VAL A 19 1.77 -8.54 -7.92
C VAL A 19 2.94 -8.54 -6.94
N MET A 20 3.45 -9.72 -6.62
CA MET A 20 4.78 -9.89 -6.04
C MET A 20 5.75 -10.19 -7.18
N SER A 21 6.76 -9.33 -7.34
CA SER A 21 7.88 -9.56 -8.24
C SER A 21 9.15 -9.65 -7.40
N LEU A 22 9.85 -10.76 -7.52
CA LEU A 22 11.16 -10.99 -6.90
C LEU A 22 12.20 -11.14 -8.02
N HIS A 23 13.30 -10.43 -7.90
CA HIS A 23 14.42 -10.50 -8.84
C HIS A 23 14.99 -11.92 -8.92
N GLU A 24 15.33 -12.39 -10.12
CA GLU A 24 15.80 -13.77 -10.36
C GLU A 24 17.13 -14.09 -9.65
N GLY A 25 17.94 -13.06 -9.40
CA GLY A 25 19.16 -13.13 -8.61
C GLY A 25 18.94 -13.20 -7.09
N LEU A 26 17.71 -13.45 -6.62
CA LEU A 26 17.38 -13.60 -5.21
C LEU A 26 16.78 -14.97 -4.92
N LYS A 27 17.06 -15.52 -3.73
CA LYS A 27 16.39 -16.71 -3.22
C LYS A 27 16.07 -16.57 -1.73
N ILE A 28 15.09 -17.34 -1.27
CA ILE A 28 14.86 -17.55 0.16
C ILE A 28 15.83 -18.63 0.65
N ALA A 29 16.59 -18.31 1.68
CA ALA A 29 17.49 -19.21 2.41
C ALA A 29 17.00 -19.36 3.86
N GLN A 30 17.59 -20.31 4.59
CA GLN A 30 17.32 -20.53 6.01
C GLN A 30 18.63 -20.79 6.76
N SER A 31 18.76 -20.21 7.96
CA SER A 31 19.87 -20.48 8.88
C SER A 31 19.37 -20.54 10.32
N ASP A 32 20.15 -21.16 11.20
CA ASP A 32 19.78 -21.32 12.62
C ASP A 32 19.76 -19.98 13.37
N ASP A 33 20.58 -19.01 12.96
CA ASP A 33 20.71 -17.70 13.60
C ASP A 33 19.68 -16.66 13.13
N ARG A 34 19.06 -16.84 11.95
CA ARG A 34 18.16 -15.85 11.32
C ARG A 34 16.81 -16.40 10.86
N GLY A 35 16.63 -17.72 10.87
CA GLY A 35 15.48 -18.36 10.22
C GLY A 35 15.47 -18.07 8.71
N ARG A 36 14.28 -17.86 8.14
CA ARG A 36 14.11 -17.58 6.70
C ARG A 36 14.53 -16.15 6.36
N HIS A 37 15.35 -16.01 5.33
CA HIS A 37 15.86 -14.72 4.88
C HIS A 37 16.10 -14.72 3.36
N VAL A 38 16.18 -13.55 2.74
CA VAL A 38 16.48 -13.42 1.30
C VAL A 38 17.98 -13.21 1.12
N VAL A 39 18.57 -13.92 0.16
CA VAL A 39 19.99 -13.79 -0.22
C VAL A 39 20.14 -13.60 -1.72
N ALA A 40 21.16 -12.84 -2.11
CA ALA A 40 21.57 -12.72 -3.51
C ALA A 40 22.28 -14.00 -3.98
N THR A 41 22.00 -14.43 -5.21
CA THR A 41 22.66 -15.55 -5.90
C THR A 41 23.56 -15.08 -7.05
N THR A 42 23.47 -13.81 -7.40
CA THR A 42 24.28 -13.13 -8.41
C THR A 42 24.73 -11.76 -7.89
N ASP A 43 25.68 -11.13 -8.58
CA ASP A 43 25.99 -9.73 -8.35
C ASP A 43 24.76 -8.87 -8.69
N ILE A 44 24.50 -7.84 -7.88
CA ILE A 44 23.38 -6.91 -8.04
C ILE A 44 23.93 -5.53 -8.40
N ALA A 45 23.44 -4.95 -9.48
CA ALA A 45 23.84 -3.62 -9.91
C ALA A 45 23.13 -2.53 -9.09
N ARG A 46 23.78 -1.36 -8.95
CA ARG A 46 23.17 -0.20 -8.29
C ARG A 46 21.92 0.23 -9.04
N GLY A 47 20.80 0.33 -8.32
CA GLY A 47 19.52 0.78 -8.86
C GLY A 47 18.65 -0.33 -9.47
N GLU A 48 19.09 -1.59 -9.38
CA GLU A 48 18.32 -2.75 -9.83
C GLU A 48 17.10 -2.98 -8.92
N LEU A 49 15.94 -3.25 -9.53
CA LEU A 49 14.70 -3.55 -8.79
C LEU A 49 14.76 -4.98 -8.28
N LEU A 50 14.90 -5.12 -6.96
CA LEU A 50 15.05 -6.41 -6.29
C LEU A 50 13.72 -7.06 -5.92
N LEU A 51 12.78 -6.28 -5.45
CA LEU A 51 11.47 -6.74 -5.02
C LEU A 51 10.46 -5.61 -5.21
N SER A 52 9.27 -5.98 -5.70
CA SER A 52 8.08 -5.13 -5.67
C SER A 52 6.93 -5.98 -5.18
N GLU A 53 6.17 -5.47 -4.22
CA GLU A 53 4.94 -6.11 -3.75
C GLU A 53 3.85 -5.07 -3.48
N GLU A 54 2.60 -5.48 -3.65
CA GLU A 54 1.47 -4.70 -3.15
C GLU A 54 1.31 -4.93 -1.64
N CYS A 55 1.06 -3.85 -0.90
CA CYS A 55 0.81 -3.95 0.54
C CYS A 55 -0.39 -4.88 0.79
N THR A 56 -0.23 -5.84 1.71
CA THR A 56 -1.35 -6.71 2.11
C THR A 56 -2.44 -5.91 2.85
N VAL A 57 -2.01 -4.99 3.72
CA VAL A 57 -2.85 -3.99 4.39
C VAL A 57 -2.00 -2.74 4.57
N ALA A 58 -2.58 -1.56 4.34
CA ALA A 58 -2.00 -0.27 4.68
C ALA A 58 -3.07 0.56 5.37
N MET A 59 -2.67 1.30 6.40
CA MET A 59 -3.55 2.17 7.15
C MET A 59 -2.74 3.40 7.55
N THR A 60 -3.35 4.57 7.49
CA THR A 60 -2.76 5.80 8.00
C THR A 60 -2.70 5.73 9.53
N TYR A 61 -1.74 6.46 10.11
CA TYR A 61 -1.77 6.63 11.55
C TYR A 61 -3.04 7.41 11.92
N ARG A 62 -3.76 6.95 12.96
CA ARG A 62 -5.00 7.58 13.41
C ARG A 62 -4.72 8.82 14.26
N ASP A 63 -4.14 9.84 13.63
CA ASP A 63 -4.25 11.21 14.10
C ASP A 63 -5.38 11.90 13.33
N LEU A 64 -6.21 12.68 14.05
CA LEU A 64 -7.29 13.44 13.42
C LEU A 64 -6.77 14.47 12.40
N GLU A 65 -5.46 14.69 12.35
CA GLU A 65 -4.77 15.61 11.45
C GLU A 65 -3.97 14.89 10.35
N SER A 66 -4.19 13.58 10.13
CA SER A 66 -3.43 12.80 9.15
C SER A 66 -3.49 13.45 7.76
N PRO A 67 -2.36 13.89 7.20
CA PRO A 67 -2.35 14.57 5.91
C PRO A 67 -2.33 13.57 4.74
N TYR A 68 -2.73 12.31 4.94
CA TYR A 68 -2.64 11.24 3.94
C TYR A 68 -4.00 10.62 3.64
N CYS A 69 -4.22 10.26 2.38
CA CYS A 69 -5.42 9.56 1.96
C CYS A 69 -5.41 8.11 2.47
N SER A 70 -6.50 7.69 3.11
CA SER A 70 -6.64 6.35 3.69
C SER A 70 -6.76 5.20 2.68
N GLN A 71 -6.91 5.51 1.39
CA GLN A 71 -6.95 4.51 0.31
C GLN A 71 -5.62 4.38 -0.42
N CYS A 72 -5.04 5.52 -0.85
CA CYS A 72 -3.85 5.51 -1.71
C CYS A 72 -2.56 5.90 -0.98
N VAL A 73 -2.66 6.28 0.30
CA VAL A 73 -1.56 6.67 1.18
C VAL A 73 -0.74 7.87 0.66
N LYS A 74 -1.27 8.60 -0.32
CA LYS A 74 -0.64 9.83 -0.84
C LYS A 74 -0.93 11.01 0.09
N PRO A 75 0.03 11.94 0.24
CA PRO A 75 -0.24 13.22 0.90
C PRO A 75 -1.38 13.97 0.21
N MET A 76 -2.30 14.52 1.00
CA MET A 76 -3.41 15.38 0.58
C MET A 76 -3.01 16.85 0.80
N VAL A 77 -2.02 17.32 0.05
CA VAL A 77 -1.54 18.71 0.13
C VAL A 77 -2.45 19.58 -0.74
N ASP A 78 -3.00 20.66 -0.17
CA ASP A 78 -3.90 21.61 -0.85
C ASP A 78 -5.21 20.99 -1.39
N GLU A 79 -5.60 19.82 -0.90
CA GLU A 79 -6.85 19.13 -1.23
C GLU A 79 -7.89 19.35 -0.12
N THR A 80 -9.16 19.45 -0.49
CA THR A 80 -10.27 19.34 0.49
C THR A 80 -10.63 17.86 0.64
N PRO A 81 -10.37 17.23 1.80
CA PRO A 81 -10.60 15.79 1.94
C PRO A 81 -12.07 15.42 1.83
N VAL A 82 -12.33 14.26 1.24
CA VAL A 82 -13.64 13.59 1.32
C VAL A 82 -13.66 12.78 2.61
N GLU A 83 -14.54 13.14 3.53
CA GLU A 83 -14.70 12.43 4.81
C GLU A 83 -15.65 11.25 4.67
N CYS A 84 -15.38 10.17 5.40
CA CYS A 84 -16.32 9.05 5.48
C CYS A 84 -17.54 9.44 6.33
N GLU A 85 -18.72 9.47 5.72
CA GLU A 85 -19.99 9.77 6.42
C GLU A 85 -20.45 8.66 7.39
N GLY A 86 -19.79 7.49 7.38
CA GLY A 86 -20.12 6.39 8.27
C GLY A 86 -19.39 6.44 9.60
N CYS A 87 -18.07 6.60 9.56
CA CYS A 87 -17.23 6.58 10.76
C CYS A 87 -16.70 7.96 11.16
N PHE A 88 -16.76 8.97 10.28
CA PHE A 88 -16.19 10.32 10.47
C PHE A 88 -14.69 10.37 10.80
N LEU A 89 -13.97 9.25 10.64
CA LEU A 89 -12.54 9.14 10.91
C LEU A 89 -11.69 9.11 9.64
N GLU A 90 -12.08 8.27 8.68
CA GLU A 90 -11.29 8.08 7.46
C GLU A 90 -11.51 9.21 6.45
N ARG A 91 -10.42 9.61 5.77
CA ARG A 91 -10.42 10.72 4.81
C ARG A 91 -9.72 10.35 3.51
N TYR A 92 -10.22 10.89 2.40
CA TYR A 92 -9.76 10.52 1.07
C TYR A 92 -9.47 11.74 0.19
N CYS A 93 -8.47 11.63 -0.69
CA CYS A 93 -8.15 12.68 -1.66
C CYS A 93 -9.24 12.90 -2.72
N SER A 94 -10.15 11.93 -2.87
CA SER A 94 -11.16 11.95 -3.92
C SER A 94 -12.32 10.99 -3.63
N LYS A 95 -13.45 11.24 -4.27
CA LYS A 95 -14.62 10.35 -4.21
C LYS A 95 -14.31 8.94 -4.72
N SER A 96 -13.48 8.81 -5.75
CA SER A 96 -13.08 7.50 -6.26
C SER A 96 -12.25 6.71 -5.26
N CYS A 97 -11.39 7.38 -4.47
CA CYS A 97 -10.67 6.73 -3.37
C CYS A 97 -11.60 6.31 -2.24
N ALA A 98 -12.61 7.11 -1.91
CA ALA A 98 -13.62 6.75 -0.92
C ALA A 98 -14.43 5.51 -1.35
N GLU A 99 -14.93 5.50 -2.59
CA GLU A 99 -15.67 4.36 -3.16
C GLU A 99 -14.80 3.10 -3.25
N ALA A 100 -13.52 3.23 -3.62
CA ALA A 100 -12.59 2.11 -3.67
C ALA A 100 -12.28 1.53 -2.28
N ALA A 101 -12.17 2.37 -1.26
CA ALA A 101 -11.98 1.93 0.12
C ALA A 101 -13.24 1.22 0.65
N GLU A 102 -14.42 1.79 0.41
CA GLU A 102 -15.71 1.17 0.78
C GLU A 102 -15.90 -0.20 0.09
N GLY A 103 -15.46 -0.33 -1.16
CA GLY A 103 -15.48 -1.60 -1.89
C GLY A 103 -14.41 -2.60 -1.46
N SER A 104 -13.51 -2.25 -0.54
CA SER A 104 -12.37 -3.09 -0.13
C SER A 104 -12.20 -3.19 1.39
N HIS A 105 -11.18 -2.57 1.98
CA HIS A 105 -10.87 -2.71 3.42
C HIS A 105 -11.82 -1.91 4.32
N HIS A 106 -12.32 -0.77 3.85
CA HIS A 106 -13.20 0.12 4.63
C HIS A 106 -14.71 -0.17 4.42
N ALA A 107 -15.07 -1.42 4.17
CA ALA A 107 -16.46 -1.79 3.90
C ALA A 107 -17.41 -1.38 5.03
N ARG A 108 -18.63 -0.96 4.67
CA ARG A 108 -19.68 -0.52 5.61
C ARG A 108 -20.00 -1.56 6.68
N THR A 109 -19.93 -2.84 6.34
CA THR A 109 -20.19 -3.97 7.26
C THR A 109 -18.95 -4.49 7.98
N GLY A 110 -17.79 -3.83 7.81
CA GLY A 110 -16.51 -4.24 8.37
C GLY A 110 -15.86 -3.13 9.17
N GLU A 111 -14.72 -2.64 8.68
CA GLU A 111 -13.89 -1.64 9.36
C GLU A 111 -14.67 -0.35 9.67
N CYS A 112 -15.47 0.15 8.73
CA CYS A 112 -16.24 1.38 8.92
C CYS A 112 -17.18 1.32 10.12
N ALA A 113 -17.92 0.22 10.30
CA ALA A 113 -18.82 0.04 11.45
C ALA A 113 -18.06 -0.09 12.78
N THR A 114 -16.89 -0.74 12.74
CA THR A 114 -16.02 -0.91 13.90
C THR A 114 -15.51 0.44 14.38
N PHE A 115 -15.05 1.29 13.46
CA PHE A 115 -14.56 2.63 13.76
C PHE A 115 -15.65 3.55 14.28
N ALA A 116 -16.85 3.54 13.68
CA ALA A 116 -17.98 4.31 14.18
C ALA A 116 -18.31 3.96 15.64
N THR A 117 -18.37 2.66 15.96
CA THR A 117 -18.65 2.19 17.33
C THR A 117 -17.56 2.62 18.33
N ALA A 118 -16.29 2.62 17.90
CA ALA A 118 -15.18 3.03 18.76
C ALA A 118 -15.24 4.53 19.09
N VAL A 119 -15.56 5.39 18.11
CA VAL A 119 -15.76 6.83 18.33
C VAL A 119 -16.90 7.08 19.30
N ASP A 120 -18.04 6.40 19.12
CA ASP A 120 -19.19 6.53 20.01
C ASP A 120 -18.88 6.13 21.47
N ALA A 121 -17.95 5.19 21.68
CA ALA A 121 -17.54 4.75 23.01
C ALA A 121 -16.56 5.71 23.71
N GLU A 122 -15.90 6.59 22.95
CA GLU A 122 -14.95 7.60 23.47
C GLU A 122 -15.59 8.99 23.67
N ALA A 123 -16.82 9.20 23.16
CA ALA A 123 -17.61 10.42 23.27
C ALA A 123 -18.45 10.50 24.56
#